data_AF-A0AAV7FKV2-F1
#
_entry.id   AF-A0AAV7FKV2-F1
#
_cell.length_a   1.000
_cell.length_b   1.000
_cell.length_c   1.000
_cell.angle_alpha   90.00
_cell.angle_beta   90.00
_cell.angle_gamma   90.00
#
_symmetry.space_group_name_H-M   'P 1'
#
loop_
_entity.id
_entity.type
_entity.pdbx_description
1 polymer ?
#
loop_
_entity_poly.entity_id
_entity_poly.type
_entity_poly.pdbx_seq_one_letter_code
_entity_poly.pdbx_strand_id
1 'polypeptide(L)'
;METKALSQNSDLKMHDEEFDNGVSSLIFLGTGYSSLLPITLPAAGEKPNYMYNTSLLIDSVDENGAHKYILINVGKIFREQVLRWFTHHKIPRVDSIILSHEHIDIVLGLDDIRTVQPFSPTNEIDPTPIYLTQNSIESLAEKFPYLVKKKLKEGEEVRRVAQLDWRIIESDCAKPLISSGLEFVPLPVMHGEDYDFLGFLFGKKSRTVYNSDVSRFPATTEHLISKAGVRQLDLLILDTLYKKGSHNTHFCLQQSLDAVNRIRPK
;
A
#
# COMPACT_ATOMS: atom_id res chain seq x y z
N MET A 1 25.96 28.84 0.33
CA MET A 1 25.22 28.18 -0.77
C MET A 1 24.13 27.35 -0.14
N GLU A 2 22.90 27.84 -0.22
CA GLU A 2 21.72 27.29 0.44
C GLU A 2 21.33 25.93 -0.14
N THR A 3 21.37 24.89 0.67
CA THR A 3 20.68 23.64 0.40
C THR A 3 19.20 23.83 0.73
N LYS A 4 18.38 24.13 -0.29
CA LYS A 4 16.93 24.01 -0.21
C LYS A 4 16.57 22.59 0.22
N ALA A 5 15.93 22.46 1.38
CA ALA A 5 15.25 21.25 1.79
C ALA A 5 14.15 20.95 0.76
N LEU A 6 14.26 19.81 0.08
CA LEU A 6 13.14 19.19 -0.62
C LEU A 6 12.24 18.56 0.45
N SER A 7 11.43 19.41 1.07
CA SER A 7 10.29 19.07 1.90
C SER A 7 9.11 19.81 1.29
N GLN A 8 7.96 19.13 1.22
CA GLN A 8 6.68 19.56 0.65
C GLN A 8 6.43 19.08 -0.78
N ASN A 9 5.92 17.85 -0.88
CA ASN A 9 4.71 17.55 -1.64
C ASN A 9 4.18 16.20 -1.13
N SER A 10 3.46 16.22 0.00
CA SER A 10 2.63 15.08 0.43
C SER A 10 1.34 14.98 -0.35
N ASP A 11 1.02 16.01 -1.14
CA ASP A 11 -0.13 16.07 -2.03
C ASP A 11 0.38 16.09 -3.47
N LEU A 12 0.39 14.93 -4.13
CA LEU A 12 0.24 14.91 -5.58
C LEU A 12 -1.24 15.12 -5.88
N LYS A 13 -1.73 16.36 -5.70
CA LYS A 13 -2.94 16.80 -6.40
C LYS A 13 -2.54 17.10 -7.83
N MET A 14 -2.52 16.06 -8.66
CA MET A 14 -2.63 16.29 -10.09
C MET A 14 -3.98 16.95 -10.33
N HIS A 15 -3.96 18.11 -10.99
CA HIS A 15 -5.14 18.93 -11.27
C HIS A 15 -6.31 18.11 -11.82
N ASP A 16 -7.52 18.53 -11.47
CA ASP A 16 -8.85 17.97 -11.74
C ASP A 16 -9.15 17.64 -13.23
N GLU A 17 -8.35 16.77 -13.83
CA GLU A 17 -8.66 16.08 -15.08
C GLU A 17 -8.66 14.57 -14.79
N GLU A 18 -9.84 14.09 -14.37
CA GLU A 18 -10.28 12.69 -14.29
C GLU A 18 -9.15 11.64 -14.40
N PHE A 19 -8.53 11.29 -13.27
CA PHE A 19 -7.42 10.33 -13.16
C PHE A 19 -7.80 8.95 -13.76
N ASP A 20 -9.08 8.59 -13.75
CA ASP A 20 -9.67 7.49 -14.53
C ASP A 20 -11.20 7.58 -14.46
N ASN A 21 -11.93 6.81 -15.28
CA ASN A 21 -13.29 6.43 -14.87
C ASN A 21 -13.14 5.45 -13.69
N GLY A 22 -12.92 5.97 -12.48
CA GLY A 22 -12.80 5.12 -11.30
C GLY A 22 -11.85 5.62 -10.23
N VAL A 23 -10.76 6.34 -10.52
CA VAL A 23 -9.84 6.86 -9.49
C VAL A 23 -9.93 8.38 -9.47
N SER A 24 -10.18 8.95 -8.29
CA SER A 24 -10.23 10.40 -8.08
C SER A 24 -8.91 10.94 -7.54
N SER A 25 -8.27 10.24 -6.59
CA SER A 25 -7.00 10.71 -6.02
C SER A 25 -6.15 9.59 -5.41
N LEU A 26 -4.85 9.88 -5.29
CA LEU A 26 -3.85 9.04 -4.63
C LEU A 26 -3.28 9.81 -3.45
N ILE A 27 -3.40 9.26 -2.24
CA ILE A 27 -2.96 9.90 -0.99
C ILE A 27 -1.87 9.05 -0.37
N PHE A 28 -0.64 9.58 -0.37
CA PHE A 28 0.52 8.91 0.22
C PHE A 28 0.50 9.06 1.74
N LEU A 29 -0.01 8.04 2.43
CA LEU A 29 -0.09 8.03 3.88
C LEU A 29 1.30 7.92 4.53
N GLY A 30 2.24 7.27 3.85
CA GLY A 30 3.65 7.25 4.22
C GLY A 30 4.55 6.82 3.05
N THR A 31 5.78 7.30 3.09
CA THR A 31 6.80 7.12 2.03
C THR A 31 8.17 6.77 2.63
N GLY A 32 8.19 6.30 3.88
CA GLY A 32 9.40 5.94 4.62
C GLY A 32 9.80 4.49 4.39
N TYR A 33 10.54 3.93 5.36
CA TYR A 33 10.97 2.52 5.34
C TYR A 33 10.28 1.75 6.46
N SER A 34 10.78 0.55 6.77
CA SER A 34 10.27 -0.22 7.91
C SER A 34 10.38 0.55 9.23
N SER A 35 11.44 1.32 9.46
CA SER A 35 11.56 2.22 10.62
C SER A 35 10.99 3.61 10.33
N LEU A 36 10.54 4.31 11.38
CA LEU A 36 10.28 5.75 11.29
C LEU A 36 11.57 6.46 10.88
N LEU A 37 11.46 7.46 9.99
CA LEU A 37 12.56 8.37 9.73
C LEU A 37 12.39 9.67 10.51
N PRO A 38 13.47 10.26 11.04
CA PRO A 38 14.82 9.69 11.12
C PRO A 38 14.89 8.45 12.03
N ILE A 39 15.78 7.49 11.71
CA ILE A 39 15.97 6.26 12.50
C ILE A 39 16.44 6.58 13.92
N THR A 40 17.20 7.66 14.06
CA THR A 40 17.65 8.22 15.33
C THR A 40 16.84 9.45 15.68
N LEU A 41 16.61 9.70 16.97
CA LEU A 41 16.00 10.95 17.40
C LEU A 41 16.84 12.14 16.92
N PRO A 42 16.20 13.18 16.37
CA PRO A 42 16.91 14.38 15.92
C PRO A 42 17.57 15.08 17.10
N ALA A 43 18.67 15.80 16.83
CA ALA A 43 19.29 16.64 17.85
C ALA A 43 18.35 17.80 18.25
N ALA A 44 18.54 18.35 19.45
CA ALA A 44 17.75 19.49 19.91
C ALA A 44 17.87 20.67 18.92
N GLY A 45 16.73 21.16 18.43
CA GLY A 45 16.65 22.28 17.48
C GLY A 45 16.62 21.89 16.00
N GLU A 46 16.79 20.61 15.67
CA GLU A 46 16.61 20.15 14.29
C GLU A 46 15.12 19.94 13.96
N LYS A 47 14.72 20.31 12.74
CA LYS A 47 13.42 19.94 12.18
C LYS A 47 13.57 18.61 11.43
N PRO A 48 13.24 17.47 12.04
CA PRO A 48 13.33 16.16 11.39
C PRO A 48 12.38 16.08 10.18
N ASN A 49 12.84 15.41 9.13
CA ASN A 49 11.99 15.00 8.03
C ASN A 49 11.30 13.67 8.40
N TYR A 50 10.14 13.77 9.08
CA TYR A 50 9.40 12.59 9.51
C TYR A 50 8.73 11.87 8.33
N MET A 51 9.04 10.59 8.16
CA MET A 51 8.36 9.72 7.19
C MET A 51 7.80 8.48 7.88
N TYR A 52 6.52 8.20 7.61
CA TYR A 52 5.79 7.02 8.11
C TYR A 52 6.00 5.80 7.22
N ASN A 53 5.63 4.62 7.70
CA ASN A 53 5.68 3.39 6.90
C ASN A 53 4.89 3.52 5.59
N THR A 54 5.38 2.84 4.57
CA THR A 54 4.87 2.92 3.21
C THR A 54 3.42 2.47 3.12
N SER A 55 2.54 3.38 2.74
CA SER A 55 1.11 3.13 2.60
C SER A 55 0.48 4.13 1.65
N LEU A 56 -0.45 3.65 0.84
CA LEU A 56 -1.16 4.42 -0.17
C LEU A 56 -2.66 4.25 0.03
N LEU A 57 -3.40 5.35 0.11
CA LEU A 57 -4.85 5.33 0.00
C LEU A 57 -5.26 5.78 -1.41
N ILE A 58 -6.09 4.98 -2.05
CA ILE A 58 -6.70 5.27 -3.34
C ILE A 58 -8.14 5.68 -3.07
N ASP A 59 -8.49 6.90 -3.42
CA ASP A 59 -9.87 7.37 -3.46
C ASP A 59 -10.43 7.11 -4.86
N SER A 60 -11.38 6.19 -4.94
CA SER A 60 -12.01 5.70 -6.17
C SER A 60 -13.48 6.11 -6.21
N VAL A 61 -14.00 6.50 -7.37
CA VAL A 61 -15.39 6.90 -7.56
C VAL A 61 -16.08 5.88 -8.46
N ASP A 62 -17.16 5.29 -7.96
CA ASP A 62 -17.94 4.32 -8.75
C ASP A 62 -18.85 5.01 -9.79
N GLU A 63 -19.55 4.20 -10.60
CA GLU A 63 -20.45 4.67 -11.66
C GLU A 63 -21.62 5.55 -11.15
N ASN A 64 -21.94 5.47 -9.86
CA ASN A 64 -22.99 6.26 -9.22
C ASN A 64 -22.43 7.54 -8.56
N GLY A 65 -21.13 7.80 -8.69
CA GLY A 65 -20.47 8.93 -8.06
C GLY A 65 -20.13 8.71 -6.58
N ALA A 66 -20.25 7.48 -6.06
CA ALA A 66 -19.93 7.20 -4.67
C ALA A 66 -18.44 6.89 -4.49
N HIS A 67 -17.83 7.52 -3.48
CA HIS A 67 -16.43 7.30 -3.12
C HIS A 67 -16.21 5.95 -2.43
N LYS A 68 -15.11 5.30 -2.80
CA LYS A 68 -14.58 4.03 -2.32
C LYS A 68 -13.11 4.21 -1.98
N TYR A 69 -12.74 3.91 -0.74
CA TYR A 69 -11.40 4.12 -0.22
C TYR A 69 -10.67 2.79 -0.09
N ILE A 70 -9.65 2.60 -0.91
CA ILE A 70 -8.86 1.36 -0.99
C ILE A 70 -7.49 1.63 -0.38
N LEU A 71 -7.14 0.90 0.66
CA LEU A 71 -5.88 1.09 1.38
C LEU A 71 -4.86 0.03 0.96
N ILE A 72 -3.67 0.44 0.54
CA ILE A 72 -2.53 -0.45 0.32
C ILE A 72 -1.58 -0.35 1.50
N ASN A 73 -1.35 -1.48 2.18
CA ASN A 73 -0.55 -1.63 3.39
C ASN A 73 -1.11 -0.88 4.62
N VAL A 74 -1.02 -1.51 5.80
CA VAL A 74 -1.51 -1.03 7.10
C VAL A 74 -0.41 -1.17 8.16
N GLY A 75 0.62 -0.34 8.04
CA GLY A 75 1.81 -0.43 8.88
C GLY A 75 1.62 -0.03 10.34
N LYS A 76 2.68 -0.18 11.15
CA LYS A 76 2.66 0.12 12.60
C LYS A 76 2.31 1.57 12.97
N ILE A 77 2.46 2.52 12.05
CA ILE A 77 2.15 3.95 12.25
C ILE A 77 0.75 4.32 11.70
N PHE A 78 -0.11 3.33 11.44
CA PHE A 78 -1.42 3.54 10.83
C PHE A 78 -2.32 4.48 11.64
N ARG A 79 -2.30 4.40 12.98
CA ARG A 79 -3.10 5.27 13.82
C ARG A 79 -2.77 6.75 13.60
N GLU A 80 -1.50 7.11 13.52
CA GLU A 80 -1.04 8.46 13.24
C GLU A 80 -1.39 8.87 11.80
N GLN A 81 -1.30 7.95 10.84
CA GLN A 81 -1.73 8.19 9.45
C GLN A 81 -3.22 8.53 9.37
N VAL A 82 -4.07 7.83 10.13
CA VAL A 82 -5.51 8.14 10.23
C VAL A 82 -5.71 9.53 10.81
N LEU A 83 -5.12 9.81 11.98
CA LEU A 83 -5.28 11.11 12.64
C LEU A 83 -4.81 12.28 11.79
N ARG A 84 -3.80 12.07 10.94
CA ARG A 84 -3.25 13.12 10.08
C ARG A 84 -3.98 13.25 8.75
N TRP A 85 -4.12 12.16 8.01
CA TRP A 85 -4.56 12.20 6.61
C TRP A 85 -6.06 11.97 6.48
N PHE A 86 -6.63 11.03 7.23
CA PHE A 86 -8.07 10.75 7.13
C PHE A 86 -8.90 11.94 7.63
N THR A 87 -8.46 12.58 8.70
CA THR A 87 -9.10 13.80 9.21
C THR A 87 -8.94 14.97 8.23
N HIS A 88 -7.75 15.14 7.64
CA HIS A 88 -7.45 16.22 6.71
C HIS A 88 -8.27 16.11 5.41
N HIS A 89 -8.32 14.91 4.81
CA HIS A 89 -9.07 14.66 3.58
C HIS A 89 -10.53 14.26 3.83
N LYS A 90 -10.98 14.24 5.10
CA LYS A 90 -12.34 13.86 5.51
C LYS A 90 -12.75 12.47 5.02
N ILE A 91 -11.81 11.53 5.03
CA ILE A 91 -12.03 10.14 4.66
C ILE A 91 -12.80 9.45 5.79
N PRO A 92 -14.02 8.96 5.55
CA PRO A 92 -14.90 8.47 6.62
C PRO A 92 -14.64 7.00 7.00
N ARG A 93 -14.03 6.21 6.10
CA ARG A 93 -13.86 4.76 6.25
C ARG A 93 -12.81 4.20 5.29
N VAL A 94 -12.52 2.91 5.42
CA VAL A 94 -11.82 2.10 4.41
C VAL A 94 -12.77 1.03 3.90
N ASP A 95 -12.99 0.97 2.58
CA ASP A 95 -13.89 0.01 1.94
C ASP A 95 -13.20 -1.33 1.65
N SER A 96 -11.88 -1.33 1.42
CA SER A 96 -11.09 -2.55 1.22
C SER A 96 -9.60 -2.32 1.44
N ILE A 97 -8.86 -3.37 1.79
CA ILE A 97 -7.42 -3.33 2.07
C ILE A 97 -6.68 -4.30 1.16
N ILE A 98 -5.57 -3.88 0.57
CA ILE A 98 -4.64 -4.74 -0.17
C ILE A 98 -3.30 -4.73 0.56
N LEU A 99 -2.78 -5.90 0.90
CA LEU A 99 -1.47 -6.03 1.54
C LEU A 99 -0.47 -6.57 0.51
N SER A 100 0.68 -5.92 0.41
CA SER A 100 1.76 -6.33 -0.48
C SER A 100 2.46 -7.61 0.00
N HIS A 101 2.67 -7.73 1.32
CA HIS A 101 3.28 -8.88 2.02
C HIS A 101 3.07 -8.80 3.54
N GLU A 102 3.57 -9.78 4.31
CA GLU A 102 3.32 -9.93 5.75
C GLU A 102 4.37 -9.32 6.70
N HIS A 103 5.29 -8.47 6.20
CA HIS A 103 6.23 -7.78 7.08
C HIS A 103 5.52 -6.82 8.04
N ILE A 104 6.14 -6.59 9.19
CA ILE A 104 5.54 -5.88 10.32
C ILE A 104 5.21 -4.43 10.00
N ASP A 105 6.05 -3.76 9.22
CA ASP A 105 5.78 -2.41 8.72
C ASP A 105 4.65 -2.32 7.69
N ILE A 106 4.12 -3.45 7.24
CA ILE A 106 2.97 -3.55 6.33
C ILE A 106 1.68 -3.94 7.06
N VAL A 107 1.77 -4.68 8.17
CA VAL A 107 0.58 -5.35 8.76
C VAL A 107 0.30 -4.97 10.22
N LEU A 108 1.23 -4.34 10.93
CA LEU A 108 1.07 -4.19 12.38
C LEU A 108 -0.02 -3.18 12.79
N GLY A 109 -0.54 -2.38 11.85
CA GLY A 109 -1.68 -1.49 12.07
C GLY A 109 -3.05 -2.15 11.90
N LEU A 110 -3.11 -3.44 11.58
CA LEU A 110 -4.38 -4.13 11.28
C LEU A 110 -5.39 -4.12 12.43
N ASP A 111 -4.95 -4.17 13.69
CA ASP A 111 -5.87 -4.07 14.84
C ASP A 111 -6.53 -2.69 14.95
N ASP A 112 -5.87 -1.63 14.47
CA ASP A 112 -6.37 -0.26 14.50
C ASP A 112 -7.34 0.06 13.36
N ILE A 113 -7.53 -0.83 12.38
CA ILE A 113 -8.51 -0.70 11.29
C ILE A 113 -9.93 -0.51 11.82
N ARG A 114 -10.26 -1.02 13.00
CA ARG A 114 -11.56 -0.78 13.66
C ARG A 114 -11.95 0.71 13.79
N THR A 115 -10.96 1.61 13.74
CA THR A 115 -11.16 3.07 13.78
C THR A 115 -11.79 3.60 12.49
N VAL A 116 -11.54 2.93 11.36
CA VAL A 116 -12.02 3.29 10.02
C VAL A 116 -13.08 2.31 9.49
N GLN A 117 -13.58 1.43 10.35
CA GLN A 117 -14.74 0.58 10.10
C GLN A 117 -16.02 1.25 10.61
N PRO A 118 -17.20 0.89 10.06
CA PRO A 118 -18.47 1.28 10.65
C PRO A 118 -18.52 0.93 12.15
N PHE A 119 -19.17 1.78 12.94
CA PHE A 119 -19.34 1.53 14.37
C PHE A 119 -20.64 0.76 14.62
N SER A 120 -20.54 -0.37 15.33
CA SER A 120 -21.68 -1.10 15.89
C SER A 120 -21.39 -1.46 17.35
N PRO A 121 -22.30 -1.22 18.32
CA PRO A 121 -22.12 -1.60 19.71
C PRO A 121 -21.91 -3.11 19.92
N THR A 122 -22.53 -3.93 19.07
CA THR A 122 -22.44 -5.40 19.08
C THR A 122 -21.28 -5.93 18.24
N ASN A 123 -20.53 -5.05 17.57
CA ASN A 123 -19.52 -5.37 16.57
C ASN A 123 -20.07 -6.15 15.35
N GLU A 124 -21.39 -6.08 15.14
CA GLU A 124 -22.08 -6.61 13.95
C GLU A 124 -21.96 -5.59 12.83
N ILE A 125 -20.91 -5.74 12.03
CA ILE A 125 -20.67 -4.95 10.82
C ILE A 125 -20.25 -5.89 9.70
N ASP A 126 -20.45 -5.45 8.46
CA ASP A 126 -19.86 -6.13 7.31
C ASP A 126 -18.32 -6.10 7.44
N PRO A 127 -17.65 -7.27 7.42
CA PRO A 127 -16.20 -7.30 7.49
C PRO A 127 -15.56 -6.59 6.31
N THR A 128 -14.50 -5.83 6.55
CA THR A 128 -13.70 -5.19 5.51
C THR A 128 -12.94 -6.25 4.72
N PRO A 129 -13.14 -6.33 3.39
CA PRO A 129 -12.33 -7.19 2.53
C PRO A 129 -10.85 -6.84 2.64
N ILE A 130 -10.02 -7.85 2.87
CA ILE A 130 -8.56 -7.72 2.89
C ILE A 130 -7.94 -8.76 1.98
N TYR A 131 -7.05 -8.30 1.11
CA TYR A 131 -6.46 -9.12 0.06
C TYR A 131 -4.97 -9.35 0.35
N LEU A 132 -4.55 -10.61 0.34
CA LEU A 132 -3.16 -11.02 0.54
C LEU A 132 -2.92 -12.42 -0.07
N THR A 133 -1.67 -12.80 -0.33
CA THR A 133 -1.35 -14.15 -0.82
C THR A 133 -1.60 -15.21 0.25
N GLN A 134 -1.87 -16.45 -0.17
CA GLN A 134 -2.17 -17.56 0.74
C GLN A 134 -1.04 -17.80 1.76
N ASN A 135 0.21 -17.87 1.30
CA ASN A 135 1.38 -18.12 2.16
C ASN A 135 1.53 -17.02 3.24
N SER A 136 1.32 -15.77 2.85
CA SER A 136 1.39 -14.63 3.77
C SER A 136 0.23 -14.64 4.77
N ILE A 137 -0.99 -15.03 4.36
CA ILE A 137 -2.13 -15.23 5.26
C ILE A 137 -1.83 -16.33 6.30
N GLU A 138 -1.23 -17.44 5.87
CA GLU A 138 -0.83 -18.54 6.76
C GLU A 138 0.19 -18.07 7.80
N SER A 139 1.22 -17.33 7.37
CA SER A 139 2.21 -16.73 8.28
C SER A 139 1.57 -15.73 9.25
N LEU A 140 0.64 -14.89 8.79
CA LEU A 140 -0.09 -13.97 9.67
C LEU A 140 -0.98 -14.71 10.65
N ALA A 141 -1.56 -15.86 10.27
CA ALA A 141 -2.43 -16.63 11.14
C ALA A 141 -1.69 -17.25 12.34
N GLU A 142 -0.37 -17.42 12.25
CA GLU A 142 0.49 -17.83 13.36
C GLU A 142 0.80 -16.66 14.30
N LYS A 143 1.05 -15.47 13.73
CA LYS A 143 1.43 -14.25 14.47
C LYS A 143 0.22 -13.58 15.14
N PHE A 144 -0.91 -13.52 14.44
CA PHE A 144 -2.13 -12.81 14.84
C PHE A 144 -3.38 -13.69 14.64
N PRO A 145 -3.49 -14.83 15.34
CA PRO A 145 -4.56 -15.79 15.12
C PRO A 145 -5.95 -15.19 15.30
N TYR A 146 -6.14 -14.21 16.17
CA TYR A 146 -7.45 -13.56 16.39
C TYR A 146 -7.91 -12.67 15.22
N LEU A 147 -6.97 -12.15 14.41
CA LEU A 147 -7.28 -11.34 13.22
C LEU A 147 -7.61 -12.21 12.00
N VAL A 148 -7.06 -13.43 11.94
CA VAL A 148 -7.19 -14.33 10.78
C VAL A 148 -8.17 -15.48 11.03
N LYS A 149 -7.97 -16.21 12.13
CA LYS A 149 -8.73 -17.41 12.49
C LYS A 149 -9.77 -17.05 13.55
N LYS A 150 -10.88 -16.45 13.12
CA LYS A 150 -12.05 -16.25 13.99
C LYS A 150 -12.73 -17.58 14.29
N LYS A 151 -12.26 -18.28 15.31
CA LYS A 151 -13.03 -19.33 15.97
C LYS A 151 -13.32 -18.88 17.39
N LEU A 152 -14.51 -18.32 17.60
CA LEU A 152 -15.06 -18.21 18.95
C LEU A 152 -15.28 -19.63 19.46
N LYS A 153 -14.75 -19.94 20.64
CA LYS A 153 -15.13 -21.18 21.33
C LYS A 153 -16.53 -21.02 21.91
N GLU A 154 -17.22 -22.13 22.07
CA GLU A 154 -18.52 -22.15 22.75
C GLU A 154 -18.38 -21.54 24.16
N GLY A 155 -19.16 -20.51 24.46
CA GLY A 155 -19.11 -19.75 25.71
C GLY A 155 -18.16 -18.53 25.73
N GLU A 156 -17.44 -18.21 24.64
CA GLU A 156 -16.64 -16.98 24.58
C GLU A 156 -17.50 -15.76 24.20
N GLU A 157 -17.31 -14.65 24.95
CA GLU A 157 -17.92 -13.37 24.64
C GLU A 157 -17.31 -12.74 23.38
N VAL A 158 -18.14 -12.09 22.58
CA VAL A 158 -17.71 -11.33 21.40
C VAL A 158 -16.88 -10.14 21.86
N ARG A 159 -15.57 -10.18 21.60
CA ARG A 159 -14.69 -9.02 21.78
C ARG A 159 -14.73 -8.14 20.53
N ARG A 160 -14.68 -6.83 20.73
CA ARG A 160 -14.57 -5.87 19.64
C ARG A 160 -13.17 -5.91 19.03
N VAL A 161 -13.02 -6.71 17.99
CA VAL A 161 -11.83 -6.81 17.14
C VAL A 161 -12.16 -6.35 15.72
N ALA A 162 -11.13 -5.95 14.96
CA ALA A 162 -11.28 -5.59 13.55
C ALA A 162 -12.01 -6.71 12.78
N GLN A 163 -13.03 -6.32 12.02
CA GLN A 163 -13.79 -7.28 11.21
C GLN A 163 -13.17 -7.43 9.83
N LEU A 164 -12.36 -8.47 9.60
CA LEU A 164 -11.69 -8.69 8.32
C LEU A 164 -12.27 -9.90 7.58
N ASP A 165 -12.45 -9.77 6.26
CA ASP A 165 -12.77 -10.85 5.32
C ASP A 165 -11.54 -11.11 4.44
N TRP A 166 -10.80 -12.18 4.75
CA TRP A 166 -9.55 -12.52 4.07
C TRP A 166 -9.79 -13.14 2.70
N ARG A 167 -9.25 -12.52 1.67
CA ARG A 167 -9.36 -12.92 0.27
C ARG A 167 -7.98 -13.17 -0.31
N ILE A 168 -7.85 -14.27 -1.03
CA ILE A 168 -6.57 -14.70 -1.60
C ILE A 168 -6.29 -13.89 -2.87
N ILE A 169 -5.07 -13.34 -2.95
CA ILE A 169 -4.50 -12.84 -4.21
C ILE A 169 -3.62 -13.94 -4.79
N GLU A 170 -3.81 -14.23 -6.07
CA GLU A 170 -2.91 -15.10 -6.82
C GLU A 170 -1.68 -14.30 -7.28
N SER A 171 -0.48 -14.85 -7.07
CA SER A 171 0.78 -14.23 -7.49
C SER A 171 1.02 -14.42 -9.00
N ASP A 172 0.10 -13.91 -9.81
CA ASP A 172 0.07 -14.09 -11.26
C ASP A 172 -0.54 -12.86 -11.96
N CYS A 173 0.24 -12.21 -12.83
CA CYS A 173 -0.20 -11.07 -13.62
C CYS A 173 -1.44 -11.33 -14.49
N ALA A 174 -1.75 -12.59 -14.81
CA ALA A 174 -2.92 -12.98 -15.59
C ALA A 174 -4.21 -13.09 -14.74
N LYS A 175 -4.11 -12.91 -13.42
CA LYS A 175 -5.20 -13.11 -12.47
C LYS A 175 -5.48 -11.83 -11.67
N PRO A 176 -6.10 -10.81 -12.31
CA PRO A 176 -6.44 -9.58 -11.63
C PRO A 176 -7.49 -9.82 -10.54
N LEU A 177 -7.48 -8.96 -9.52
CA LEU A 177 -8.52 -8.88 -8.50
C LEU A 177 -9.34 -7.60 -8.67
N ILE A 178 -10.56 -7.61 -8.15
CA ILE A 178 -11.38 -6.41 -8.02
C ILE A 178 -11.49 -6.08 -6.52
N SER A 179 -11.06 -4.87 -6.16
CA SER A 179 -11.13 -4.33 -4.81
C SER A 179 -11.99 -3.06 -4.83
N SER A 180 -13.14 -3.10 -4.17
CA SER A 180 -14.11 -1.99 -4.14
C SER A 180 -14.43 -1.36 -5.51
N GLY A 181 -14.52 -2.20 -6.56
CA GLY A 181 -14.84 -1.77 -7.93
C GLY A 181 -13.64 -1.41 -8.80
N LEU A 182 -12.44 -1.28 -8.23
CA LEU A 182 -11.20 -1.03 -8.97
C LEU A 182 -10.47 -2.35 -9.23
N GLU A 183 -10.05 -2.55 -10.48
CA GLU A 183 -9.24 -3.70 -10.89
C GLU A 183 -7.76 -3.47 -10.57
N PHE A 184 -7.13 -4.48 -9.96
CA PHE A 184 -5.70 -4.53 -9.69
C PHE A 184 -5.10 -5.77 -10.35
N VAL A 185 -4.05 -5.56 -11.13
CA VAL A 185 -3.19 -6.62 -11.64
C VAL A 185 -2.06 -6.81 -10.63
N PRO A 186 -1.96 -7.98 -9.96
CA PRO A 186 -0.84 -8.27 -9.08
C PRO A 186 0.44 -8.41 -9.91
N LEU A 187 1.53 -7.84 -9.42
CA LEU A 187 2.84 -7.85 -10.06
C LEU A 187 3.83 -8.58 -9.14
N PRO A 188 4.12 -9.86 -9.38
CA PRO A 188 5.16 -10.57 -8.64
C PRO A 188 6.51 -9.87 -8.84
N VAL A 189 7.16 -9.55 -7.73
CA VAL A 189 8.46 -8.84 -7.68
C VAL A 189 9.31 -9.42 -6.57
N MET A 190 10.62 -9.28 -6.69
CA MET A 190 11.56 -9.84 -5.73
C MET A 190 11.93 -8.82 -4.65
N HIS A 191 11.97 -9.25 -3.40
CA HIS A 191 12.40 -8.49 -2.23
C HIS A 191 13.50 -9.27 -1.49
N GLY A 192 14.67 -9.38 -2.13
CA GLY A 192 15.70 -10.35 -1.79
C GLY A 192 15.78 -11.44 -2.86
N GLU A 193 16.69 -12.39 -2.69
CA GLU A 193 16.85 -13.51 -3.63
C GLU A 193 15.84 -14.65 -3.37
N ASP A 194 15.31 -14.74 -2.15
CA ASP A 194 14.52 -15.86 -1.64
C ASP A 194 13.09 -15.48 -1.24
N TYR A 195 12.67 -14.24 -1.55
CA TYR A 195 11.37 -13.73 -1.16
C TYR A 195 10.71 -12.93 -2.29
N ASP A 196 9.54 -13.40 -2.69
CA ASP A 196 8.67 -12.71 -3.65
C ASP A 196 7.54 -12.00 -2.90
N PHE A 197 7.18 -10.82 -3.38
CA PHE A 197 6.03 -10.07 -2.90
C PHE A 197 5.23 -9.47 -4.07
N LEU A 198 4.13 -8.79 -3.76
CA LEU A 198 3.27 -8.18 -4.75
C LEU A 198 3.41 -6.66 -4.81
N GLY A 199 3.80 -6.20 -6.00
CA GLY A 199 3.44 -4.88 -6.49
C GLY A 199 2.04 -4.88 -7.13
N PHE A 200 1.52 -3.71 -7.48
CA PHE A 200 0.20 -3.61 -8.10
C PHE A 200 0.17 -2.62 -9.25
N LEU A 201 -0.39 -3.06 -10.39
CA LEU A 201 -0.78 -2.20 -11.50
C LEU A 201 -2.29 -1.97 -11.44
N PHE A 202 -2.72 -0.71 -11.51
CA PHE A 202 -4.13 -0.34 -11.54
C PHE A 202 -4.36 0.91 -12.41
N GLY A 203 -5.63 1.17 -12.70
CA GLY A 203 -6.07 2.29 -13.56
C GLY A 203 -6.10 1.93 -15.05
N LYS A 204 -7.23 2.22 -15.69
CA LYS A 204 -7.53 2.01 -17.11
C LYS A 204 -7.04 3.18 -17.97
N LYS A 205 -7.40 4.43 -17.64
CA LYS A 205 -6.92 5.64 -18.33
C LYS A 205 -5.51 6.04 -17.88
N SER A 206 -5.30 6.22 -16.56
CA SER A 206 -3.97 6.48 -15.98
C SER A 206 -3.37 5.20 -15.40
N ARG A 207 -2.51 4.52 -16.16
CA ARG A 207 -1.88 3.26 -15.70
C ARG A 207 -0.82 3.57 -14.66
N THR A 208 -1.10 3.17 -13.43
CA THR A 208 -0.27 3.41 -12.27
C THR A 208 0.29 2.11 -11.72
N VAL A 209 1.60 2.07 -11.47
CA VAL A 209 2.24 0.98 -10.73
C VAL A 209 2.64 1.47 -9.35
N TYR A 210 2.36 0.67 -8.32
CA TYR A 210 2.79 0.89 -6.95
C TYR A 210 3.58 -0.31 -6.41
N ASN A 211 4.89 -0.10 -6.20
CA ASN A 211 5.81 -1.11 -5.67
C ASN A 211 6.69 -0.49 -4.57
N SER A 212 6.46 -0.90 -3.33
CA SER A 212 7.12 -0.30 -2.15
C SER A 212 8.43 -0.97 -1.72
N ASP A 213 8.63 -2.26 -2.01
CA ASP A 213 9.71 -3.06 -1.40
C ASP A 213 10.49 -3.90 -2.43
N VAL A 214 10.95 -3.32 -3.54
CA VAL A 214 11.50 -4.10 -4.68
C VAL A 214 13.02 -4.07 -4.77
N SER A 215 13.62 -5.26 -4.89
CA SER A 215 15.03 -5.47 -5.22
C SER A 215 15.30 -5.84 -6.68
N ARG A 216 14.31 -6.46 -7.34
CA ARG A 216 14.40 -6.85 -8.75
C ARG A 216 13.01 -7.14 -9.34
N PHE A 217 12.86 -6.82 -10.63
CA PHE A 217 11.72 -7.23 -11.42
C PHE A 217 12.00 -8.55 -12.14
N PRO A 218 11.14 -9.57 -12.01
CA PRO A 218 11.10 -10.69 -12.95
C PRO A 218 10.85 -10.20 -14.38
N ALA A 219 11.41 -10.88 -15.37
CA ALA A 219 11.31 -10.47 -16.78
C ALA A 219 9.85 -10.36 -17.27
N THR A 220 8.96 -11.23 -16.78
CA THR A 220 7.52 -11.21 -17.07
C THR A 220 6.86 -9.92 -16.57
N THR A 221 7.11 -9.57 -15.30
CA THR A 221 6.61 -8.35 -14.66
C THR A 221 7.19 -7.11 -15.33
N GLU A 222 8.51 -7.06 -15.57
CA GLU A 222 9.15 -5.91 -16.21
C GLU A 222 8.61 -5.69 -17.63
N HIS A 223 8.44 -6.76 -18.41
CA HIS A 223 7.88 -6.67 -19.75
C HIS A 223 6.48 -6.06 -19.75
N LEU A 224 5.58 -6.54 -18.87
CA LEU A 224 4.20 -6.08 -18.76
C LEU A 224 4.08 -4.57 -18.45
N ILE A 225 4.96 -4.06 -17.60
CA ILE A 225 4.96 -2.67 -17.15
C ILE A 225 5.82 -1.76 -18.03
N SER A 226 6.70 -2.31 -18.87
CA SER A 226 7.53 -1.52 -19.79
C SER A 226 6.72 -0.88 -20.92
N LYS A 227 7.28 0.18 -21.54
CA LYS A 227 6.73 0.78 -22.76
C LYS A 227 6.57 -0.20 -23.93
N ALA A 228 7.40 -1.25 -23.99
CA ALA A 228 7.31 -2.29 -25.02
C ALA A 228 6.26 -3.38 -24.72
N GLY A 229 5.69 -3.37 -23.50
CA GLY A 229 4.57 -4.22 -23.13
C GLY A 229 3.24 -3.72 -23.70
N VAL A 230 2.19 -3.77 -22.88
CA VAL A 230 0.82 -3.50 -23.34
C VAL A 230 0.59 -2.03 -23.71
N ARG A 231 1.10 -1.12 -22.88
CA ARG A 231 0.94 0.35 -22.98
C ARG A 231 1.94 1.02 -22.04
N GLN A 232 2.38 2.23 -22.36
CA GLN A 232 3.24 3.01 -21.45
C GLN A 232 2.53 3.31 -20.12
N LEU A 233 3.26 3.30 -19.01
CA LEU A 233 2.75 3.73 -17.70
C LEU A 233 2.63 5.25 -17.64
N ASP A 234 1.58 5.72 -16.98
CA ASP A 234 1.37 7.14 -16.69
C ASP A 234 2.05 7.53 -15.36
N LEU A 235 2.10 6.62 -14.39
CA LEU A 235 2.74 6.82 -13.09
C LEU A 235 3.44 5.54 -12.62
N LEU A 236 4.70 5.67 -12.19
CA LEU A 236 5.47 4.61 -11.55
C LEU A 236 5.90 5.06 -10.16
N ILE A 237 5.32 4.44 -9.12
CA ILE A 237 5.71 4.62 -7.73
C ILE A 237 6.62 3.44 -7.36
N LEU A 238 7.86 3.73 -7.02
CA LEU A 238 8.94 2.74 -6.93
C LEU A 238 9.79 2.92 -5.68
N ASP A 239 10.22 1.80 -5.11
CA ASP A 239 11.17 1.73 -4.00
C ASP A 239 12.50 2.47 -4.29
N THR A 240 13.04 3.12 -3.25
CA THR A 240 14.38 3.71 -3.21
C THR A 240 14.83 3.82 -1.74
N LEU A 241 15.55 2.80 -1.26
CA LEU A 241 16.00 2.72 0.13
C LEU A 241 17.16 3.68 0.43
N TYR A 242 18.22 3.66 -0.37
CA TYR A 242 19.38 4.53 -0.15
C TYR A 242 19.75 5.34 -1.37
N LYS A 243 20.21 6.57 -1.13
CA LYS A 243 20.74 7.47 -2.17
C LYS A 243 22.04 6.94 -2.79
N LYS A 244 22.82 6.17 -2.02
CA LYS A 244 24.13 5.64 -2.42
C LYS A 244 24.26 4.19 -2.00
N GLY A 245 25.09 3.43 -2.72
CA GLY A 245 25.35 2.02 -2.45
C GLY A 245 24.28 1.11 -3.06
N SER A 246 24.24 -0.12 -2.56
CA SER A 246 23.30 -1.17 -2.95
C SER A 246 22.71 -1.81 -1.70
N HIS A 247 21.52 -2.39 -1.83
CA HIS A 247 20.89 -3.21 -0.80
C HIS A 247 20.43 -4.53 -1.39
N ASN A 248 20.38 -5.59 -0.57
CA ASN A 248 20.06 -6.92 -1.05
C ASN A 248 18.56 -7.11 -1.28
N THR A 249 17.73 -6.41 -0.49
CA THR A 249 16.26 -6.56 -0.54
C THR A 249 15.53 -5.35 -1.10
N HIS A 250 16.24 -4.27 -1.42
CA HIS A 250 15.65 -3.01 -1.89
C HIS A 250 16.47 -2.40 -3.01
N PHE A 251 15.81 -1.62 -3.86
CA PHE A 251 16.52 -0.75 -4.79
C PHE A 251 17.14 0.42 -4.05
N CYS A 252 18.38 0.74 -4.40
CA CYS A 252 18.97 2.05 -4.17
C CYS A 252 18.77 2.95 -5.39
N LEU A 253 18.99 4.26 -5.22
CA LEU A 253 18.66 5.28 -6.21
C LEU A 253 19.14 4.95 -7.63
N GLN A 254 20.37 4.45 -7.80
CA GLN A 254 20.87 4.09 -9.12
C GLN A 254 20.05 2.96 -9.76
N GLN A 255 19.70 1.92 -9.00
CA GLN A 255 18.89 0.81 -9.48
C GLN A 255 17.47 1.25 -9.84
N SER A 256 16.88 2.15 -9.04
CA SER A 256 15.57 2.75 -9.31
C SER A 256 15.59 3.57 -10.60
N LEU A 257 16.62 4.40 -10.80
CA LEU A 257 16.80 5.18 -12.04
C LEU A 257 17.01 4.28 -13.26
N ASP A 258 17.79 3.21 -13.11
CA ASP A 258 17.99 2.23 -14.18
C ASP A 258 16.68 1.51 -14.53
N ALA A 259 15.86 1.16 -13.53
CA ALA A 259 14.52 0.61 -13.74
C ALA A 259 13.61 1.60 -14.47
N VAL A 260 13.60 2.88 -14.09
CA VAL A 260 12.86 3.94 -14.79
C VAL A 260 13.29 4.03 -16.26
N ASN A 261 14.59 3.95 -16.55
CA ASN A 261 15.12 4.00 -17.92
C ASN A 261 14.70 2.79 -18.77
N ARG A 262 14.55 1.61 -18.18
CA ARG A 262 14.07 0.39 -18.85
C ARG A 262 12.56 0.40 -19.04
N ILE A 263 11.81 0.74 -17.99
CA ILE A 263 10.33 0.73 -17.97
C ILE A 263 9.77 1.89 -18.82
N ARG A 264 10.40 3.06 -18.77
CA ARG A 264 10.02 4.30 -19.46
C ARG A 264 8.57 4.73 -19.16
N PRO A 265 8.21 5.00 -17.89
CA PRO A 265 6.97 5.72 -17.59
C PRO A 265 6.94 7.09 -18.29
N LYS A 266 5.77 7.72 -18.39
CA LYS A 266 5.54 9.00 -19.07
C LYS A 266 6.49 10.11 -18.63
#